data_AF-F8UHJ4-F1
#
_entry.id   AF-F8UHJ4-F1
#
_cell.length_a   1.000
_cell.length_b   1.000
_cell.length_c   1.000
_cell.angle_alpha   90.00
_cell.angle_beta   90.00
_cell.angle_gamma   90.00
#
_symmetry.space_group_name_H-M   'P 1'
#
loop_
_entity.id
_entity.type
_entity.pdbx_description
1 polymer ?
#
loop_
_entity_poly.entity_id
_entity_poly.type
_entity_poly.pdbx_seq_one_letter_code
_entity_poly.pdbx_strand_id
1 'polypeptide(L)'
;MAAIKKHGSAYLMAVGGAAYLVAKAIKAAPVVGFADLGMEAIYEFDVVDMPVTVAVDAQGTSVHETAPKEWQAKIGKIPVVQA
;
A
#
# COMPACT_ATOMS: atom_id res chain seq x y z
N MET A 1 -12.14 3.52 -6.43
CA MET A 1 -11.93 4.96 -6.18
C MET A 1 -13.20 5.70 -5.76
N ALA A 2 -14.36 5.41 -6.37
CA ALA A 2 -15.63 6.08 -6.05
C ALA A 2 -16.02 6.05 -4.56
N ALA A 3 -15.87 4.90 -3.87
CA ALA A 3 -16.17 4.81 -2.44
C ALA A 3 -15.22 5.65 -1.57
N ILE A 4 -13.91 5.59 -1.85
CA ILE A 4 -12.89 6.37 -1.16
C ILE A 4 -13.20 7.86 -1.26
N LYS A 5 -13.48 8.35 -2.48
CA LYS A 5 -13.88 9.74 -2.72
C LYS A 5 -15.18 10.13 -2.02
N LYS A 6 -16.19 9.25 -2.07
CA LYS A 6 -17.49 9.49 -1.43
C LYS A 6 -17.38 9.63 0.08
N HIS A 7 -16.48 8.86 0.71
CA HIS A 7 -16.33 8.80 2.17
C HIS A 7 -15.13 9.60 2.68
N GLY A 8 -14.36 10.25 1.81
CA GLY A 8 -13.19 11.05 2.20
C GLY A 8 -12.08 10.25 2.87
N SER A 9 -11.93 8.96 2.55
CA SER A 9 -10.94 8.08 3.14
C SER A 9 -9.63 8.03 2.32
N ALA A 10 -8.62 7.32 2.81
CA ALA A 10 -7.39 7.05 2.06
C ALA A 10 -7.12 5.55 1.97
N TYR A 11 -6.45 5.11 0.91
CA TYR A 11 -5.93 3.75 0.78
C TYR A 11 -4.41 3.77 0.85
N LEU A 12 -3.87 3.04 1.82
CA LEU A 12 -2.44 2.93 2.09
C LEU A 12 -1.91 1.60 1.58
N MET A 13 -0.78 1.63 0.88
CA MET A 13 -0.10 0.45 0.35
C MET A 13 1.24 0.28 1.06
N ALA A 14 1.47 -0.92 1.60
CA ALA A 14 2.78 -1.34 2.07
C ALA A 14 3.61 -1.95 0.93
N VAL A 15 4.94 -1.95 1.07
CA VAL A 15 5.83 -2.54 0.06
C VAL A 15 5.76 -4.07 0.11
N GLY A 16 5.28 -4.67 -0.98
CA GLY A 16 5.26 -6.12 -1.16
C GLY A 16 6.68 -6.72 -1.21
N GLY A 17 6.85 -7.91 -0.63
CA GLY A 17 8.14 -8.60 -0.57
C GLY A 17 9.07 -8.16 0.57
N ALA A 18 8.75 -7.08 1.29
CA ALA A 18 9.54 -6.56 2.41
C ALA A 18 8.96 -6.93 3.79
N ALA A 19 8.25 -8.06 3.90
CA ALA A 19 7.47 -8.42 5.09
C ALA A 19 8.31 -8.42 6.39
N TYR A 20 9.56 -8.87 6.35
CA TYR A 20 10.46 -8.84 7.50
C TYR A 20 10.74 -7.42 8.01
N LEU A 21 10.91 -6.44 7.12
CA LEU A 21 11.15 -5.05 7.50
C LEU A 21 9.87 -4.40 8.00
N VAL A 22 8.74 -4.66 7.34
CA VAL A 22 7.42 -4.18 7.75
C VAL A 22 7.06 -4.71 9.14
N ALA A 23 7.35 -5.98 9.43
CA ALA A 23 7.06 -6.58 10.73
C ALA A 23 7.78 -5.89 11.90
N LYS A 24 8.89 -5.17 11.67
CA LYS A 24 9.58 -4.39 12.73
C LYS A 24 8.74 -3.22 13.26
N ALA A 25 7.80 -2.73 12.47
CA ALA A 25 6.87 -1.68 12.88
C ALA A 25 5.77 -2.21 13.84
N ILE A 26 5.50 -3.51 13.83
CA ILE A 26 4.45 -4.14 14.66
C ILE A 26 4.96 -4.34 16.09
N LYS A 27 4.18 -3.84 17.07
CA LYS A 27 4.47 -3.93 18.51
C LYS A 27 3.60 -4.96 19.21
N ALA A 28 2.37 -5.15 18.74
CA ALA A 28 1.47 -6.20 19.19
C ALA A 28 0.53 -6.63 18.05
N ALA A 29 0.03 -7.87 18.13
CA ALA A 29 -0.91 -8.44 17.17
C ALA A 29 -1.84 -9.48 17.82
N PRO A 30 -2.64 -9.13 18.86
CA PRO A 30 -3.66 -10.03 19.39
C PRO A 30 -4.71 -10.42 18.33
N VAL A 31 -5.15 -11.68 18.38
CA VAL A 31 -6.34 -12.15 17.65
C VAL A 31 -7.58 -11.65 18.37
N VAL A 32 -8.46 -10.94 17.65
CA VAL A 32 -9.70 -10.38 18.20
C VAL A 32 -10.97 -11.01 17.61
N GLY A 33 -10.83 -11.88 16.61
CA GLY A 33 -11.96 -12.61 16.05
C GLY A 33 -11.54 -13.73 15.10
N PHE A 34 -12.40 -14.76 15.00
CA PHE A 34 -12.26 -15.89 14.06
C PHE A 34 -10.90 -16.61 14.14
N ALA A 35 -10.47 -16.97 15.36
CA ALA A 35 -9.16 -17.58 15.61
C ALA A 35 -8.94 -18.91 14.87
N ASP A 36 -10.02 -19.62 14.54
CA ASP A 36 -10.03 -20.85 13.76
C ASP A 36 -9.58 -20.66 12.30
N LEU A 37 -9.60 -19.43 11.77
CA LEU A 37 -9.10 -19.10 10.43
C LEU A 37 -7.57 -18.99 10.35
N GLY A 38 -6.85 -19.21 11.46
CA GLY A 38 -5.38 -19.21 11.49
C GLY A 38 -4.82 -17.85 11.03
N MET A 39 -4.00 -17.84 9.98
CA MET A 39 -3.35 -16.63 9.46
C MET A 39 -4.33 -15.60 8.87
N GLU A 40 -5.58 -15.99 8.61
CA GLU A 40 -6.64 -15.13 8.08
C GLU A 40 -7.57 -14.57 9.18
N ALA A 41 -7.27 -14.86 10.46
CA ALA A 41 -8.01 -14.32 11.59
C ALA A 41 -7.96 -12.77 11.63
N ILE A 42 -8.87 -12.16 12.38
CA ILE A 42 -8.85 -10.71 12.57
C ILE A 42 -7.87 -10.39 13.70
N TYR A 43 -6.88 -9.56 13.41
CA TYR A 43 -5.86 -9.09 14.35
C TYR A 43 -6.03 -7.61 14.62
N GLU A 44 -5.86 -7.22 15.87
CA GLU A 44 -5.67 -5.82 16.26
C GLU A 44 -4.17 -5.55 16.33
N PHE A 45 -3.64 -4.73 15.43
CA PHE A 45 -2.21 -4.43 15.38
C PHE A 45 -1.90 -3.11 16.08
N ASP A 46 -0.95 -3.14 17.01
CA ASP A 46 -0.26 -1.94 17.48
C ASP A 46 0.97 -1.73 16.60
N VAL A 47 1.09 -0.54 15.99
CA VAL A 47 2.16 -0.23 15.03
C VAL A 47 2.78 1.14 15.30
N VAL A 48 4.11 1.22 15.14
CA VAL A 48 4.88 2.46 15.22
C VAL A 48 5.75 2.57 13.98
N ASP A 49 5.71 3.74 13.32
CA ASP A 49 6.47 4.03 12.10
C ASP A 49 6.25 3.01 10.96
N MET A 50 4.99 2.60 10.76
CA MET A 50 4.61 1.64 9.71
C MET A 50 4.90 2.22 8.30
N PRO A 51 5.79 1.59 7.50
CA PRO A 51 6.20 2.13 6.22
C PRO A 51 5.14 1.87 5.15
N VAL A 52 4.27 2.85 4.93
CA VAL A 52 3.20 2.81 3.92
C VAL A 52 3.18 4.07 3.06
N THR A 53 2.62 3.96 1.87
CA THR A 53 2.43 5.08 0.94
C THR A 53 0.94 5.25 0.62
N VAL A 54 0.48 6.49 0.43
CA VAL A 54 -0.87 6.76 -0.06
C VAL A 54 -0.96 6.30 -1.51
N ALA A 55 -1.68 5.20 -1.73
CA ALA A 55 -1.94 4.68 -3.07
C ALA A 55 -3.20 5.29 -3.68
N VAL A 56 -4.18 5.67 -2.85
CA VAL A 56 -5.34 6.47 -3.28
C VAL A 56 -5.62 7.56 -2.26
N ASP A 57 -5.72 8.81 -2.72
CA ASP A 57 -6.07 9.96 -1.90
C ASP A 57 -7.60 10.10 -1.67
N ALA A 58 -7.98 11.04 -0.81
CA ALA A 58 -9.39 11.31 -0.48
C ALA A 58 -10.21 11.88 -1.66
N GLN A 59 -9.54 12.32 -2.72
CA GLN A 59 -10.18 12.80 -3.96
C GLN A 59 -10.41 11.65 -4.95
N GLY A 60 -9.91 10.46 -4.65
CA GLY A 60 -9.99 9.26 -5.48
C GLY A 60 -8.90 9.15 -6.53
N THR A 61 -7.84 9.94 -6.45
CA THR A 61 -6.68 9.84 -7.35
C THR A 61 -5.86 8.62 -6.98
N SER A 62 -5.56 7.76 -7.96
CA SER A 62 -4.84 6.49 -7.75
C SER A 62 -3.43 6.54 -8.34
N VAL A 63 -2.43 6.17 -7.54
CA VAL A 63 -1.04 6.03 -8.01
C VAL A 63 -0.89 4.97 -9.09
N HIS A 64 -1.72 3.93 -9.07
CA HIS A 64 -1.72 2.88 -10.07
C HIS A 64 -2.22 3.37 -11.45
N GLU A 65 -2.84 4.54 -11.51
CA GLU A 65 -3.25 5.18 -12.76
C GLU A 65 -2.30 6.32 -13.17
N THR A 66 -1.83 7.12 -12.21
CA THR A 66 -0.98 8.29 -12.49
C THR A 66 0.47 7.89 -12.75
N ALA A 67 1.04 7.01 -11.93
CA ALA A 67 2.45 6.66 -12.00
C ALA A 67 2.83 5.98 -13.32
N PRO A 68 2.10 4.99 -13.86
CA PRO A 68 2.44 4.41 -15.16
C PRO A 68 2.48 5.45 -16.27
N LYS A 69 1.52 6.39 -16.30
CA LYS A 69 1.47 7.47 -17.30
C LYS A 69 2.68 8.40 -17.17
N GLU A 70 3.00 8.81 -15.95
CA GLU A 70 4.14 9.68 -15.67
C GLU A 70 5.47 9.02 -16.05
N TRP A 71 5.68 7.77 -15.62
CA TRP A 71 6.92 7.05 -15.89
C TRP A 71 7.06 6.67 -17.36
N GLN A 72 5.97 6.31 -18.05
CA GLN A 72 6.00 6.09 -19.49
C GLN A 72 6.48 7.34 -20.24
N ALA A 73 5.98 8.53 -19.85
CA ALA A 73 6.38 9.80 -20.46
C ALA A 73 7.84 10.20 -20.13
N LYS A 74 8.35 9.81 -18.96
CA LYS A 74 9.74 10.07 -18.56
C LYS A 74 10.73 9.09 -19.18
N ILE A 75 10.47 7.78 -19.05
CA ILE A 75 11.34 6.70 -19.50
C ILE A 75 11.41 6.66 -21.03
N GLY A 76 10.31 6.95 -21.72
CA GLY A 76 10.28 6.98 -23.19
C GLY A 76 11.22 8.03 -23.82
N LYS A 77 11.76 8.98 -23.03
CA LYS A 77 12.75 9.96 -23.50
C LYS A 77 14.20 9.51 -23.32
N ILE A 78 14.43 8.39 -22.63
CA ILE A 78 15.78 7.89 -22.36
C ILE A 78 16.28 7.20 -23.64
N PRO A 79 17.40 7.65 -24.24
CA PRO A 79 17.98 7.00 -25.41
C PRO A 79 18.37 5.57 -25.07
N VAL A 80 17.84 4.60 -25.82
CA VAL A 80 18.26 3.20 -25.71
C VAL A 80 19.47 3.01 -26.60
N VAL A 81 20.65 2.80 -25.99
CA VAL A 81 21.85 2.40 -26.73
C VAL A 81 21.68 0.92 -27.07
N GLN A 82 21.57 0.59 -28.35
CA GLN A 82 21.68 -0.80 -28.79
C GLN A 82 23.12 -1.26 -28.63
N ALA A 83 23.30 -2.43 -28.00
CA ALA A 83 24.58 -3.12 -27.90
C ALA A 83 25.01 -3.68 -29.26
#